data_AF-A0A0C6FCM4-F1
#
_entry.id   AF-A0A0C6FCM4-F1
#
_cell.length_a   1.000
_cell.length_b   1.000
_cell.length_c   1.000
_cell.angle_alpha   90.00
_cell.angle_beta   90.00
_cell.angle_gamma   90.00
#
_symmetry.space_group_name_H-M   'P 1'
#
loop_
_entity.id
_entity.type
_entity.pdbx_description
1 polymer ?
#
loop_
_entity_poly.entity_id
_entity_poly.type
_entity_poly.pdbx_seq_one_letter_code
_entity_poly.pdbx_strand_id
1 'polypeptide(L)' 'MLRLVALGVIVAAAATILFAAWNPSALLAQQETGCRPPLKSAAGACVAQCPAGYEDRGRICVFRSLSR' A
#
# COMPACT_ATOMS: atom_id res chain seq x y z
N MET A 1 34.01 -18.80 4.50
CA MET A 1 33.12 -17.98 5.36
C MET A 1 32.52 -16.81 4.59
N LEU A 2 33.34 -15.97 3.93
CA LEU A 2 32.86 -14.81 3.14
C LEU A 2 31.82 -15.16 2.03
N ARG A 3 31.97 -16.31 1.36
CA ARG A 3 31.02 -16.77 0.33
C ARG A 3 29.63 -17.12 0.87
N LEU A 4 29.56 -17.68 2.09
CA LEU A 4 28.28 -18.01 2.73
C LEU A 4 27.55 -16.75 3.19
N VAL A 5 28.30 -15.75 3.66
CA VAL A 5 27.75 -14.42 4.01
C VAL A 5 27.20 -13.72 2.76
N ALA A 6 27.95 -13.73 1.66
CA ALA A 6 27.50 -13.14 0.40
C ALA A 6 26.22 -13.79 -0.13
N LEU A 7 26.15 -15.13 -0.10
CA LEU A 7 24.93 -15.87 -0.47
C LEU A 7 23.74 -15.51 0.42
N GLY A 8 23.94 -15.41 1.74
CA GLY A 8 22.88 -15.00 2.67
C GLY A 8 22.33 -13.60 2.39
N VAL A 9 23.22 -12.64 2.09
CA VAL A 9 22.82 -11.25 1.75
C VAL A 9 22.02 -11.20 0.45
N ILE A 10 22.45 -11.94 -0.58
CA ILE A 10 21.74 -11.99 -1.87
C ILE A 10 20.34 -12.58 -1.71
N VAL A 11 20.21 -13.67 -0.95
CA VAL A 11 18.90 -14.31 -0.70
C VAL A 11 17.97 -13.38 0.08
N ALA A 12 18.48 -12.69 1.11
CA ALA A 12 17.70 -11.74 1.88
C ALA A 12 17.22 -10.55 1.03
N ALA A 13 18.09 -10.01 0.18
CA ALA A 13 17.73 -8.92 -0.74
C ALA A 13 16.71 -9.36 -1.80
N ALA A 14 16.84 -10.57 -2.33
CA ALA A 14 15.86 -11.11 -3.26
C ALA A 14 14.48 -11.28 -2.60
N ALA A 15 14.44 -11.80 -1.37
CA ALA A 15 13.21 -11.98 -0.62
C ALA A 15 12.49 -10.65 -0.35
N THR A 16 13.22 -9.59 0.03
CA THR A 16 12.60 -8.26 0.28
C THR A 16 12.02 -7.65 -0.98
N ILE A 17 12.69 -7.79 -2.13
CA ILE A 17 12.19 -7.31 -3.43
C ILE A 17 10.92 -8.07 -3.84
N LEU A 18 10.90 -9.40 -3.67
CA LEU A 18 9.70 -10.20 -3.96
C LEU A 18 8.52 -9.81 -3.06
N PHE A 19 8.74 -9.58 -1.77
CA PHE A 19 7.69 -9.15 -0.83
C PHE A 19 7.11 -7.78 -1.20
N ALA A 20 7.95 -6.83 -1.64
CA ALA A 20 7.49 -5.53 -2.10
C ALA A 20 6.64 -5.62 -3.39
N ALA A 21 7.03 -6.50 -4.33
CA ALA A 21 6.25 -6.75 -5.54
C ALA A 21 4.92 -7.48 -5.28
N TRP A 22 4.84 -8.26 -4.19
CA TRP A 22 3.61 -8.93 -3.75
C TRP A 22 2.59 -8.03 -3.05
N ASN A 23 2.97 -6.80 -2.69
CA ASN A 23 2.04 -5.73 -2.32
C ASN A 23 1.85 -4.72 -3.46
N PRO A 24 1.28 -5.11 -4.62
CA PRO A 24 1.01 -4.17 -5.72
C PRO A 24 -0.21 -3.26 -5.42
N SER A 25 -0.65 -3.19 -4.17
CA SER A 25 -1.87 -2.51 -3.75
C SER A 25 -1.75 -0.98 -3.72
N ALA A 26 -0.54 -0.43 -3.62
CA ALA A 26 -0.34 1.02 -3.57
C ALA A 26 -0.21 1.67 -4.95
N LEU A 27 0.34 0.97 -5.94
CA LEU A 27 0.78 1.60 -7.20
C LEU A 27 -0.23 1.42 -8.35
N LEU A 28 -1.06 0.38 -8.32
CA LEU A 28 -2.07 0.09 -9.36
C LEU A 28 -3.47 0.64 -9.05
N ALA A 29 -3.72 1.09 -7.82
CA ALA A 29 -5.02 1.61 -7.40
C ALA A 29 -5.30 3.04 -7.91
N GLN A 30 -4.32 3.69 -8.53
CA GLN A 30 -4.38 5.09 -8.96
C GLN A 30 -4.94 5.29 -10.38
N GLN A 31 -5.20 4.23 -11.14
CA GLN A 31 -5.41 4.34 -12.59
C GLN A 31 -6.84 4.05 -13.07
N GLU A 32 -7.75 3.66 -12.18
CA GLU A 32 -9.19 3.63 -12.49
C GLU A 32 -9.82 4.92 -11.97
N THR A 33 -10.76 5.50 -12.70
CA THR A 33 -11.54 6.72 -12.39
C THR A 33 -12.30 6.72 -11.04
N GLY A 34 -12.06 5.73 -10.18
CA GLY A 34 -12.49 5.59 -8.80
C GLY A 34 -12.08 4.21 -8.27
N CYS A 35 -12.12 4.02 -6.94
CA CYS A 35 -11.92 2.69 -6.36
C CYS A 35 -13.06 1.74 -6.74
N ARG A 36 -12.71 0.50 -7.12
CA ARG A 36 -13.71 -0.54 -7.40
C ARG A 36 -14.50 -0.85 -6.12
N PRO A 37 -15.84 -0.86 -6.16
CA PRO A 37 -16.65 -1.28 -5.01
C PRO A 37 -16.20 -2.69 -4.55
N PRO A 38 -16.08 -2.98 -3.24
CA PRO A 38 -16.44 -2.17 -2.07
C PRO A 38 -15.32 -1.28 -1.48
N LEU A 39 -14.22 -1.05 -2.21
CA LEU A 39 -13.07 -0.29 -1.69
C LEU A 39 -13.35 1.23 -1.68
N LYS A 40 -12.71 1.92 -0.74
CA LYS A 40 -12.77 3.37 -0.51
C LYS A 40 -11.45 4.02 -0.92
N SER A 41 -11.51 5.26 -1.41
CA SER A 41 -10.29 6.01 -1.77
C SER A 41 -9.72 6.77 -0.56
N ALA A 42 -8.47 6.52 -0.19
CA ALA A 42 -7.76 7.18 0.89
C ALA A 42 -6.37 7.62 0.41
N ALA A 43 -6.11 8.93 0.35
CA ALA A 43 -4.81 9.49 -0.06
C ALA A 43 -4.25 8.92 -1.38
N GLY A 44 -5.12 8.67 -2.36
CA GLY A 44 -4.74 8.08 -3.66
C GLY A 44 -4.59 6.55 -3.65
N ALA A 45 -4.77 5.88 -2.51
CA ALA A 45 -4.84 4.42 -2.43
C ALA A 45 -6.29 3.93 -2.31
N CYS A 46 -6.55 2.69 -2.73
CA CYS A 46 -7.83 2.02 -2.47
C CYS A 46 -7.72 1.11 -1.25
N VAL A 47 -8.55 1.35 -0.25
CA VAL A 47 -8.54 0.64 1.04
C VAL A 47 -9.93 0.05 1.33
N ALA A 48 -9.98 -1.10 2.00
CA ALA A 48 -11.26 -1.70 2.41
C ALA A 48 -11.91 -0.91 3.58
N GLN A 49 -11.09 -0.35 4.47
CA GLN A 49 -11.51 0.46 5.61
C GLN A 49 -10.60 1.69 5.76
N CYS A 50 -11.16 2.82 6.20
CA CYS A 50 -10.39 4.03 6.40
C CYS A 50 -9.36 3.85 7.53
N PRO A 51 -8.08 4.22 7.31
CA PRO A 51 -7.04 4.13 8.33
C PRO A 51 -7.22 5.20 9.43
N ALA A 52 -6.56 5.01 10.57
CA ALA A 52 -6.62 5.94 11.70
C ALA A 52 -6.26 7.37 11.27
N GLY A 53 -7.04 8.34 11.76
CA GLY A 53 -6.90 9.75 11.38
C GLY A 53 -7.63 10.16 10.09
N TYR A 54 -8.19 9.21 9.35
CA TYR A 54 -9.12 9.50 8.25
C TYR A 54 -10.57 9.36 8.70
N GLU A 55 -11.42 10.23 8.19
CA GLU A 55 -12.85 10.21 8.37
C GLU A 55 -13.51 9.58 7.14
N ASP A 56 -14.42 8.64 7.41
CA ASP A 56 -15.15 7.91 6.39
C ASP A 56 -16.33 8.75 5.86
N ARG A 57 -16.29 9.10 4.58
CA ARG A 57 -17.36 9.80 3.86
C ARG A 57 -18.05 8.88 2.84
N GLY A 58 -18.06 7.57 3.12
CA GLY A 58 -18.69 6.55 2.30
C GLY A 58 -17.72 5.97 1.27
N ARG A 59 -17.55 6.64 0.12
CA ARG A 59 -16.68 6.18 -0.99
C ARG A 59 -15.24 6.67 -0.88
N ILE A 60 -15.00 7.65 -0.03
CA ILE A 60 -13.69 8.27 0.19
C ILE A 60 -13.41 8.39 1.69
N CYS A 61 -12.14 8.32 2.04
CA CYS A 61 -11.61 8.58 3.36
C CYS A 61 -10.87 9.92 3.31
N VAL A 62 -11.30 10.88 4.12
CA VAL A 62 -10.75 12.25 4.13
C VAL A 62 -9.94 12.44 5.39
N PHE A 63 -8.72 12.98 5.29
CA PHE A 63 -7.89 13.17 6.47
C PHE A 63 -8.50 14.21 7.42
N ARG A 64 -8.72 13.86 8.69
CA ARG A 64 -9.44 14.69 9.67
C ARG A 64 -8.83 16.09 9.86
N SER A 65 -7.51 16.23 9.68
CA SER A 65 -6.82 17.52 9.79
C SER A 65 -7.03 18.44 8.59
N LEU A 66 -7.40 17.90 7.42
CA LEU A 66 -7.75 18.68 6.24
C LEU A 66 -9.25 19.07 6.23
N SER A 67 -10.04 18.50 7.14
CA SER A 67 -11.48 18.76 7.29
C SER A 67 -11.81 19.96 8.20
N ARG A 68 -10.81 20.71 8.69
CA ARG A 68 -10.97 21.84 9.62
C ARG A 68 -10.78 23.17 8.90
#